data_AF-A0A919W2M4-F1
#
_entry.id   AF-A0A919W2M4-F1
#
_cell.length_a   1.000
_cell.length_b   1.000
_cell.length_c   1.000
_cell.angle_alpha   90.00
_cell.angle_beta   90.00
_cell.angle_gamma   90.00
#
_symmetry.space_group_name_H-M   'P 1'
#
loop_
_entity.id
_entity.type
_entity.pdbx_description
1 polymer ?
#
loop_
_entity_poly.entity_id
_entity_poly.type
_entity_poly.pdbx_seq_one_letter_code
_entity_poly.pdbx_strand_id
1 'polypeptide(L)'
;MEEQGPPAPDQPPADGTQPPPTTDALAPPPAQPGPQWHRPPVGQPQWQQPQWQQPQWQQPVPWQPPPAWQPPPPGWQPPPGYPPANWEPQVTGDQLPPFTAPAAKLKPWAIVLIIVLGVLLATAGYVFYIYRVVDSTTKQVAALDDDRWTAPRTWPTEAPPTPQESTPVETGPRASTYPVREAEDLGRVCDGWYYPQSPKFTGKAPHQISVGVIDSTALPSRRMMSSVSVPDLKESIWRAWIPSDPAKTQLVGCVDLVSTGGTVKSCKFDDPEPEKIAMKKAVYRVRLFEAATGRQLLDKAKVNGEDEDCPSLVYLMDGESMLSKVGDRQLYEFYRPYVMKK
;
A
#
# COMPACT_ATOMS: atom_id res chain seq x y z
N MET A 1 -52.15 14.16 -57.02
CA MET A 1 -51.60 14.39 -55.68
C MET A 1 -52.40 13.48 -54.77
N GLU A 2 -51.85 12.30 -54.50
CA GLU A 2 -52.51 11.27 -53.71
C GLU A 2 -51.56 10.95 -52.55
N GLU A 3 -52.00 11.33 -51.36
CA GLU A 3 -51.24 11.37 -50.12
C GLU A 3 -51.31 9.97 -49.49
N GLN A 4 -50.21 9.21 -49.54
CA GLN A 4 -50.10 7.91 -48.89
C GLN A 4 -49.74 8.11 -47.42
N GLY A 5 -50.67 7.75 -46.53
CA GLY A 5 -50.50 7.77 -45.09
C GLY A 5 -49.51 6.70 -44.59
N PRO A 6 -48.95 6.87 -43.38
CA PRO A 6 -47.91 6.01 -42.84
C PRO A 6 -48.42 4.62 -42.43
N PRO A 7 -47.59 3.56 -42.55
CA PRO A 7 -47.95 2.21 -42.15
C PRO A 7 -48.04 2.06 -40.62
N ALA A 8 -48.96 1.19 -40.19
CA ALA A 8 -49.23 0.87 -38.79
C ALA A 8 -48.06 0.12 -38.11
N PRO A 9 -47.88 0.26 -36.79
CA PRO A 9 -46.82 -0.43 -36.06
C PRO A 9 -47.12 -1.93 -35.88
N ASP A 10 -46.10 -2.75 -36.13
CA ASP A 10 -46.09 -4.19 -35.94
C ASP A 10 -46.36 -4.59 -34.47
N GLN A 11 -47.31 -5.50 -34.29
CA GLN A 11 -47.55 -6.17 -33.01
C GLN A 11 -46.46 -7.23 -32.76
N PRO A 12 -45.88 -7.30 -31.54
CA PRO A 12 -44.95 -8.36 -31.19
C PRO A 12 -45.68 -9.71 -31.03
N PRO A 13 -45.03 -10.84 -31.37
CA PRO A 13 -45.60 -12.16 -31.23
C PRO A 13 -45.79 -12.54 -29.75
N ALA A 14 -46.92 -13.18 -29.45
CA ALA A 14 -47.22 -13.75 -28.15
C ALA A 14 -46.33 -14.98 -27.90
N ASP A 15 -45.33 -14.83 -27.02
CA ASP A 15 -44.47 -15.93 -26.60
C ASP A 15 -45.15 -16.68 -25.44
N GLY A 16 -45.66 -17.86 -25.75
CA GLY A 16 -46.34 -18.75 -24.83
C GLY A 16 -45.34 -19.59 -24.03
N THR A 17 -44.78 -19.02 -22.96
CA THR A 17 -43.93 -19.77 -22.03
C THR A 17 -44.75 -20.13 -20.79
N GLN A 18 -45.18 -21.39 -20.70
CA GLN A 18 -45.75 -21.95 -19.48
C GLN A 18 -44.72 -21.90 -18.34
N PRO A 19 -45.11 -21.49 -17.12
CA PRO A 19 -44.24 -21.59 -15.95
C PRO A 19 -44.02 -23.07 -15.56
N PRO A 20 -42.83 -23.45 -15.07
CA PRO A 20 -42.55 -24.79 -14.58
C PRO A 20 -43.37 -25.10 -13.30
N PRO A 21 -43.66 -26.38 -13.04
CA PRO A 21 -44.43 -26.79 -11.87
C PRO A 21 -43.68 -26.50 -10.56
N THR A 22 -44.41 -25.91 -9.61
CA THR A 22 -44.03 -25.69 -8.22
C THR A 22 -43.69 -27.03 -7.56
N THR A 23 -42.45 -27.17 -7.10
CA THR A 23 -42.00 -28.30 -6.29
C THR A 23 -42.38 -28.02 -4.84
N ASP A 24 -43.28 -28.82 -4.28
CA ASP A 24 -43.67 -28.77 -2.88
C ASP A 24 -42.44 -29.01 -1.98
N ALA A 25 -42.15 -28.03 -1.13
CA ALA A 25 -41.08 -28.09 -0.14
C ALA A 25 -41.49 -29.03 1.00
N LEU A 26 -40.83 -30.19 1.06
CA LEU A 26 -40.86 -31.09 2.21
C LEU A 26 -40.26 -30.39 3.44
N ALA A 27 -41.03 -30.36 4.53
CA ALA A 27 -40.60 -29.82 5.82
C ALA A 27 -39.38 -30.60 6.38
N PRO A 28 -38.42 -29.90 7.03
CA PRO A 28 -37.26 -30.56 7.62
C PRO A 28 -37.66 -31.43 8.83
N PRO A 29 -37.00 -32.59 9.02
CA PRO A 29 -37.26 -33.47 10.15
C PRO A 29 -36.84 -32.84 11.49
N PRO A 30 -37.51 -33.18 12.60
CA PRO A 30 -37.19 -32.63 13.92
C PRO A 30 -35.82 -33.10 14.41
N ALA A 31 -35.06 -32.17 14.99
CA ALA A 31 -33.73 -32.42 15.54
C ALA A 31 -33.77 -33.40 16.72
N GLN A 32 -32.94 -34.45 16.65
CA GLN A 32 -32.76 -35.39 17.75
C GLN A 32 -31.82 -34.81 18.83
N PRO A 33 -32.11 -35.02 20.13
CA PRO A 33 -31.23 -34.61 21.22
C PRO A 33 -29.99 -35.54 21.28
N GLY A 34 -28.80 -34.94 21.23
CA GLY A 34 -27.52 -35.64 21.31
C GLY A 34 -27.20 -36.19 22.71
N PRO A 35 -26.28 -37.17 22.80
CA PRO A 35 -25.95 -37.87 24.04
C PRO A 35 -25.21 -36.98 25.05
N GLN A 36 -25.62 -37.10 26.31
CA GLN A 36 -25.14 -36.30 27.45
C GLN A 36 -23.93 -37.00 28.09
N TRP A 37 -22.72 -36.55 27.79
CA TRP A 37 -21.51 -37.09 28.41
C TRP A 37 -21.20 -36.40 29.73
N HIS A 38 -21.24 -37.17 30.83
CA HIS A 38 -20.80 -36.73 32.16
C HIS A 38 -19.27 -36.75 32.22
N ARG A 39 -18.64 -35.60 32.54
CA ARG A 39 -17.20 -35.52 32.81
C ARG A 39 -16.92 -35.65 34.32
N PRO A 40 -15.89 -36.40 34.73
CA PRO A 40 -15.47 -36.49 36.13
C PRO A 40 -14.74 -35.21 36.59
N PRO A 41 -14.72 -34.92 37.91
CA PRO A 41 -14.05 -33.76 38.45
C PRO A 41 -12.53 -33.96 38.46
N VAL A 42 -11.80 -33.11 37.75
CA VAL A 42 -10.33 -33.09 37.76
C VAL A 42 -9.86 -31.92 38.63
N GLY A 43 -9.14 -32.24 39.70
CA GLY A 43 -8.47 -31.26 40.55
C GLY A 43 -7.41 -30.49 39.77
N GLN A 44 -7.48 -29.16 39.82
CA GLN A 44 -6.52 -28.27 39.16
C GLN A 44 -5.24 -28.12 39.97
N PRO A 45 -4.05 -28.36 39.39
CA PRO A 45 -2.81 -27.81 39.94
C PRO A 45 -2.70 -26.31 39.59
N GLN A 46 -2.49 -25.47 40.60
CA GLN A 46 -2.16 -24.05 40.42
C GLN A 46 -0.76 -23.93 39.82
N TRP A 47 -0.66 -23.57 38.55
CA TRP A 47 0.58 -23.12 37.95
C TRP A 47 0.68 -21.60 38.00
N GLN A 48 1.70 -21.10 38.68
CA GLN A 48 2.04 -19.68 38.74
C GLN A 48 2.59 -19.25 37.37
N GLN A 49 1.98 -18.23 36.76
CA GLN A 49 2.49 -17.65 35.52
C GLN A 49 3.84 -16.94 35.77
N PRO A 50 4.86 -17.17 34.93
CA PRO A 50 6.11 -16.43 35.02
C PRO A 50 5.87 -14.96 34.67
N GLN A 51 6.26 -14.08 35.60
CA GLN A 51 6.19 -12.64 35.45
C GLN A 51 7.29 -12.19 34.48
N TRP A 52 6.97 -12.12 33.19
CA TRP A 52 7.86 -11.50 32.21
C TRP A 52 7.91 -9.99 32.48
N GLN A 53 9.01 -9.53 33.09
CA GLN A 53 9.31 -8.11 33.18
C GLN A 53 9.54 -7.58 31.76
N GLN A 54 8.64 -6.73 31.28
CA GLN A 54 8.84 -6.03 30.01
C GLN A 54 10.12 -5.19 30.11
N PRO A 55 11.04 -5.25 29.13
CA PRO A 55 12.18 -4.36 29.09
C PRO A 55 11.66 -2.93 29.04
N GLN A 56 12.14 -2.09 29.96
CA GLN A 56 11.78 -0.68 29.98
C GLN A 56 12.42 0.00 28.78
N TRP A 57 11.66 0.09 27.70
CA TRP A 57 12.02 0.91 26.55
C TRP A 57 12.24 2.34 27.06
N GLN A 58 13.50 2.77 27.04
CA GLN A 58 13.87 4.13 27.37
C GLN A 58 13.07 5.03 26.44
N GLN A 59 12.23 5.91 27.02
CA GLN A 59 11.46 6.85 26.24
C GLN A 59 12.41 7.66 25.35
N PRO A 60 12.05 7.91 24.07
CA PRO A 60 12.88 8.70 23.19
C PRO A 60 13.10 10.08 23.82
N VAL A 61 14.37 10.44 23.99
CA VAL A 61 14.76 11.75 24.52
C VAL A 61 14.09 12.82 23.65
N PRO A 62 13.29 13.74 24.21
CA PRO A 62 12.63 14.76 23.42
C PRO A 62 13.66 15.50 22.58
N TRP A 63 13.42 15.57 21.27
CA TRP A 63 14.32 16.20 20.31
C TRP A 63 14.53 17.66 20.73
N GLN A 64 15.72 17.98 21.22
CA GLN A 64 16.10 19.35 21.49
C GLN A 64 16.62 19.95 20.19
N PRO A 65 16.10 21.12 19.76
CA PRO A 65 16.68 21.82 18.62
C PRO A 65 18.17 22.09 18.89
N PRO A 66 19.03 22.01 17.85
CA PRO A 66 20.43 22.36 18.01
C PRO A 66 20.49 23.78 18.60
N PRO A 67 21.39 24.03 19.56
CA PRO A 67 21.52 25.34 20.17
C PRO A 67 21.68 26.39 19.08
N ALA A 68 20.91 27.48 19.19
CA ALA A 68 21.04 28.62 18.30
C ALA A 68 22.52 29.05 18.26
N TRP A 69 23.02 29.35 17.06
CA TRP A 69 24.42 29.69 16.84
C TRP A 69 24.82 30.82 17.80
N GLN A 70 25.65 30.51 18.79
CA GLN A 70 26.17 31.51 19.72
C GLN A 70 27.40 32.16 19.08
N PRO A 71 27.48 33.49 19.04
CA PRO A 71 28.69 34.16 18.58
C PRO A 71 29.90 33.72 19.43
N PRO A 72 31.08 33.56 18.82
CA PRO A 72 32.28 33.19 19.56
C PRO A 72 32.56 34.25 20.66
N PRO A 73 33.09 33.82 21.82
CA PRO A 73 33.38 34.74 22.91
C PRO A 73 34.42 35.80 22.50
N PRO A 74 34.35 37.02 23.07
CA PRO A 74 35.31 38.08 22.79
C PRO A 74 36.74 37.60 23.03
N GLY A 75 37.60 37.72 22.01
CA GLY A 75 39.02 37.32 22.09
C GLY A 75 39.33 35.91 21.59
N TRP A 76 38.35 35.16 21.08
CA TRP A 76 38.64 33.90 20.39
C TRP A 76 39.41 34.16 19.09
N GLN A 77 40.65 33.67 19.02
CA GLN A 77 41.46 33.67 17.79
C GLN A 77 41.35 32.29 17.12
N PRO A 78 41.04 32.22 15.81
CA PRO A 78 41.01 30.94 15.11
C PRO A 78 42.39 30.29 15.10
N PRO A 79 42.46 28.94 15.11
CA PRO A 79 43.73 28.24 14.99
C PRO A 79 44.45 28.60 13.69
N PRO A 80 45.80 28.59 13.68
CA PRO A 80 46.60 28.94 12.50
C PRO A 80 46.19 28.07 11.30
N GLY A 81 45.76 28.71 10.20
CA GLY A 81 45.31 28.04 8.97
C GLY A 81 43.83 28.23 8.63
N TYR A 82 43.03 28.84 9.51
CA TYR A 82 41.66 29.23 9.17
C TYR A 82 41.65 30.58 8.42
N PRO A 83 40.92 30.69 7.29
CA PRO A 83 40.75 31.95 6.60
C PRO A 83 39.97 32.94 7.49
N PRO A 84 40.27 34.25 7.40
CA PRO A 84 39.65 35.25 8.26
C PRO A 84 38.13 35.33 8.04
N ALA A 85 37.37 35.55 9.13
CA ALA A 85 35.91 35.43 9.17
C ALA A 85 35.13 36.46 8.30
N ASN A 86 35.84 37.41 7.71
CA ASN A 86 35.34 38.43 6.78
C ASN A 86 35.74 38.15 5.32
N TRP A 87 36.10 36.90 4.99
CA TRP A 87 36.20 36.48 3.60
C TRP A 87 34.79 36.36 2.99
N GLU A 88 34.24 37.50 2.57
CA GLU A 88 33.25 37.51 1.50
C GLU A 88 34.01 37.15 0.21
N PRO A 89 33.65 36.08 -0.50
CA PRO A 89 34.19 35.87 -1.84
C PRO A 89 33.80 37.09 -2.65
N GLN A 90 34.78 37.92 -3.00
CA GLN A 90 34.61 38.92 -4.03
C GLN A 90 34.32 38.17 -5.33
N VAL A 91 33.05 37.84 -5.56
CA VAL A 91 32.53 37.52 -6.87
C VAL A 91 32.46 38.86 -7.59
N THR A 92 33.61 39.38 -8.00
CA THR A 92 33.68 40.32 -9.11
C THR A 92 33.10 39.56 -10.29
N GLY A 93 31.82 39.82 -10.55
CA GLY A 93 31.16 39.43 -11.78
C GLY A 93 31.88 40.13 -12.91
N ASP A 94 32.90 39.47 -13.44
CA ASP A 94 33.34 39.48 -14.82
C ASP A 94 34.63 38.66 -14.89
N GLN A 95 34.65 37.70 -15.82
CA GLN A 95 35.84 37.00 -16.28
C GLN A 95 36.36 35.85 -15.38
N LEU A 96 35.60 34.74 -15.34
CA LEU A 96 36.24 33.43 -15.21
C LEU A 96 37.21 33.28 -16.41
N PRO A 97 38.52 33.06 -16.19
CA PRO A 97 39.40 32.71 -17.30
C PRO A 97 38.83 31.44 -17.95
N PRO A 98 38.79 31.35 -19.29
CA PRO A 98 38.37 30.12 -19.93
C PRO A 98 39.28 29.01 -19.40
N PHE A 99 38.70 27.96 -18.82
CA PHE A 99 39.40 26.72 -18.55
C PHE A 99 39.78 26.11 -19.90
N THR A 100 40.83 26.63 -20.54
CA THR A 100 41.54 25.96 -21.60
C THR A 100 42.47 24.95 -20.94
N ALA A 101 41.86 23.90 -20.38
CA ALA A 101 42.61 22.66 -20.21
C ALA A 101 43.18 22.31 -21.59
N PRO A 102 44.50 22.16 -21.75
CA PRO A 102 45.06 21.76 -23.04
C PRO A 102 44.36 20.47 -23.43
N ALA A 103 43.71 20.47 -24.61
CA ALA A 103 43.05 19.29 -25.13
C ALA A 103 44.10 18.18 -25.23
N ALA A 104 44.13 17.30 -24.24
CA ALA A 104 44.98 16.13 -24.28
C ALA A 104 44.56 15.38 -25.54
N LYS A 105 45.46 15.32 -26.53
CA LYS A 105 45.26 14.55 -27.76
C LYS A 105 45.32 13.07 -27.41
N LEU A 106 44.29 12.59 -26.73
CA LEU A 106 44.05 11.16 -26.52
C LEU A 106 43.87 10.56 -27.90
N LYS A 107 44.75 9.62 -28.24
CA LYS A 107 44.62 8.86 -29.48
C LYS A 107 43.24 8.20 -29.49
N PRO A 108 42.53 8.15 -30.63
CA PRO A 108 41.16 7.65 -30.69
C PRO A 108 40.99 6.22 -30.12
N TRP A 109 42.03 5.38 -30.19
CA TRP A 109 42.02 4.05 -29.58
C TRP A 109 41.92 4.07 -28.04
N ALA A 110 42.46 5.10 -27.37
CA ALA A 110 42.41 5.21 -25.91
C ALA A 110 40.98 5.52 -25.42
N ILE A 111 40.22 6.30 -26.18
CA ILE A 111 38.81 6.60 -25.88
C ILE A 111 37.98 5.31 -25.97
N VAL A 112 38.17 4.51 -27.02
CA VAL A 112 37.48 3.22 -27.19
C VAL A 112 37.81 2.29 -26.01
N LEU A 113 39.07 2.23 -25.58
CA LEU A 113 39.51 1.39 -24.47
C LEU A 113 38.85 1.81 -23.14
N ILE A 114 38.74 3.10 -22.86
CA ILE A 114 38.06 3.62 -21.66
C ILE A 114 36.56 3.27 -21.68
N ILE A 115 35.90 3.40 -22.83
CA ILE A 115 34.47 3.06 -22.97
C ILE A 115 34.26 1.56 -22.73
N VAL A 116 35.07 0.70 -23.37
CA VAL A 116 34.98 -0.75 -23.20
C VAL A 116 35.25 -1.17 -21.76
N LEU A 117 36.26 -0.58 -21.11
CA LEU A 117 36.56 -0.84 -19.70
C LEU A 117 35.41 -0.38 -18.78
N GLY A 118 34.81 0.77 -19.07
CA GLY A 118 33.65 1.28 -18.32
C GLY A 118 32.44 0.35 -18.42
N VAL A 119 32.14 -0.15 -19.62
CA VAL A 119 31.05 -1.12 -19.83
C VAL A 119 31.35 -2.44 -19.10
N LEU A 120 32.58 -2.95 -19.16
CA LEU A 120 32.98 -4.18 -18.46
C LEU A 120 32.89 -4.04 -16.93
N LEU A 121 33.27 -2.89 -16.38
CA LEU A 121 33.16 -2.65 -14.94
C LEU A 121 31.70 -2.50 -14.50
N ALA A 122 30.86 -1.84 -15.32
CA ALA A 122 29.43 -1.72 -15.03
C ALA A 122 28.72 -3.09 -15.08
N THR A 123 29.04 -3.94 -16.06
CA THR A 123 28.47 -5.29 -16.14
C THR A 123 28.97 -6.19 -15.00
N ALA A 124 30.26 -6.15 -14.66
CA ALA A 124 30.80 -6.89 -13.52
C ALA A 124 30.18 -6.44 -12.18
N GLY A 125 30.00 -5.13 -11.98
CA GLY A 125 29.34 -4.58 -10.81
C GLY A 125 27.87 -4.99 -10.72
N TYR A 126 27.15 -5.00 -11.85
CA TYR A 126 25.76 -5.45 -11.91
C TYR A 126 25.63 -6.96 -11.59
N VAL A 127 26.48 -7.80 -12.16
CA VAL A 127 26.49 -9.25 -11.87
C VAL A 127 26.81 -9.51 -10.40
N PHE A 128 27.78 -8.81 -9.81
CA PHE A 128 28.10 -8.92 -8.39
C PHE A 128 26.93 -8.49 -7.48
N TYR A 129 26.22 -7.43 -7.85
CA TYR A 129 25.02 -6.98 -7.15
C TYR A 129 23.91 -8.05 -7.18
N ILE A 130 23.60 -8.60 -8.34
CA ILE A 130 22.60 -9.69 -8.47
C ILE A 130 23.00 -10.90 -7.64
N TYR A 131 24.28 -11.30 -7.66
CA TYR A 131 24.79 -12.42 -6.86
C TYR A 131 24.60 -12.19 -5.36
N ARG A 132 24.87 -10.97 -4.86
CA ARG A 132 24.64 -10.57 -3.46
C ARG A 132 23.16 -10.65 -3.06
N VAL A 133 22.25 -10.17 -3.92
CA VAL A 133 20.80 -10.21 -3.66
C VAL A 133 20.31 -11.65 -3.59
N VAL A 134 20.71 -12.49 -4.56
CA VAL A 134 20.34 -13.91 -4.56
C VAL A 134 20.87 -14.62 -3.31
N ASP A 135 22.17 -14.51 -3.00
CA ASP A 135 22.77 -15.15 -1.81
C ASP A 135 22.08 -14.74 -0.49
N SER A 136 21.71 -13.47 -0.35
CA SER A 136 20.95 -13.01 0.83
C SER A 136 19.57 -13.66 0.93
N THR A 137 18.90 -13.88 -0.21
CA THR A 137 17.57 -14.49 -0.26
C THR A 137 17.66 -16.00 0.03
N THR A 138 18.65 -16.70 -0.54
CA THR A 138 18.85 -18.14 -0.29
C THR A 138 19.15 -18.43 1.18
N LYS A 139 19.95 -17.57 1.84
CA LYS A 139 20.24 -17.71 3.28
C LYS A 139 19.00 -17.50 4.15
N GLN A 140 18.11 -16.56 3.79
CA GLN A 140 16.86 -16.36 4.52
C GLN A 140 15.89 -17.54 4.35
N VAL A 141 15.80 -18.11 3.15
CA VAL A 141 14.95 -19.28 2.91
C VAL A 141 15.49 -20.53 3.61
N ALA A 142 16.81 -20.76 3.59
CA ALA A 142 17.44 -21.87 4.30
C ALA A 142 17.24 -21.78 5.82
N ALA A 143 17.23 -20.57 6.39
CA ALA A 143 16.95 -20.36 7.82
C ALA A 143 15.48 -20.65 8.20
N LEU A 144 14.53 -20.59 7.27
CA LEU A 144 13.12 -20.85 7.52
C LEU A 144 12.75 -22.34 7.43
N ASP A 145 13.57 -23.16 6.78
CA ASP A 145 13.27 -24.60 6.58
C ASP A 145 13.71 -25.46 7.78
N ASP A 146 14.75 -25.04 8.52
CA ASP A 146 15.30 -25.83 9.64
C ASP A 146 14.38 -25.84 10.89
N ASP A 147 13.61 -24.77 11.11
CA ASP A 147 12.72 -24.65 12.28
C ASP A 147 11.35 -25.32 12.10
N ARG A 148 10.98 -25.74 10.88
CA ARG A 148 9.59 -26.17 10.58
C ARG A 148 9.33 -27.66 10.80
N TRP A 149 10.35 -28.52 10.92
CA TRP A 149 10.15 -29.97 10.78
C TRP A 149 10.59 -30.88 11.94
N THR A 150 11.22 -30.39 13.02
CA THR A 150 11.83 -31.29 14.02
C THR A 150 11.11 -31.42 15.37
N ALA A 151 9.92 -30.85 15.56
CA ALA A 151 9.13 -31.10 16.77
C ALA A 151 7.66 -31.47 16.45
N PRO A 152 7.16 -32.65 16.89
CA PRO A 152 5.72 -32.89 16.91
C PRO A 152 5.08 -31.85 17.82
N ARG A 153 4.35 -30.89 17.24
CA ARG A 153 3.48 -29.98 17.98
C ARG A 153 2.41 -30.81 18.69
N THR A 154 2.63 -31.09 19.96
CA THR A 154 1.56 -31.40 20.90
C THR A 154 0.77 -30.12 21.06
N TRP A 155 -0.33 -30.00 20.31
CA TRP A 155 -1.29 -28.92 20.53
C TRP A 155 -1.76 -29.02 21.99
N PRO A 156 -1.52 -28.00 22.84
CA PRO A 156 -2.17 -27.96 24.12
C PRO A 156 -3.67 -28.04 23.84
N THR A 157 -4.36 -28.99 24.47
CA THR A 157 -5.81 -29.02 24.48
C THR A 157 -6.25 -27.77 25.22
N GLU A 158 -6.48 -26.71 24.45
CA GLU A 158 -6.89 -25.40 24.95
C GLU A 158 -8.25 -25.59 25.64
N ALA A 159 -8.28 -25.28 26.94
CA ALA A 159 -9.53 -25.25 27.68
C ALA A 159 -10.49 -24.29 26.96
N PRO A 160 -11.81 -24.59 26.93
CA PRO A 160 -12.78 -23.71 26.27
C PRO A 160 -12.59 -22.29 26.79
N PRO A 161 -12.50 -21.28 25.90
CA PRO A 161 -12.23 -19.91 26.29
C PRO A 161 -13.28 -19.47 27.31
N THR A 162 -12.82 -19.08 28.50
CA THR A 162 -13.66 -18.39 29.49
C THR A 162 -14.33 -17.22 28.76
N PRO A 163 -15.66 -17.05 28.85
CA PRO A 163 -16.34 -15.92 28.22
C PRO A 163 -15.70 -14.62 28.69
N GLN A 164 -14.89 -14.01 27.83
CA GLN A 164 -14.34 -12.69 28.11
C GLN A 164 -15.50 -11.71 28.00
N GLU A 165 -15.80 -11.07 29.11
CA GLU A 165 -16.77 -9.98 29.21
C GLU A 165 -16.38 -8.92 28.19
N SER A 166 -17.10 -8.90 27.06
CA SER A 166 -16.78 -8.06 25.92
C SER A 166 -16.99 -6.61 26.31
N THR A 167 -15.90 -5.90 26.57
CA THR A 167 -15.91 -4.45 26.77
C THR A 167 -16.64 -3.80 25.59
N PRO A 168 -17.51 -2.80 25.84
CA PRO A 168 -18.25 -2.12 24.79
C PRO A 168 -17.30 -1.66 23.67
N VAL A 169 -17.56 -2.11 22.45
CA VAL A 169 -16.79 -1.68 21.28
C VAL A 169 -17.08 -0.20 21.07
N GLU A 170 -16.13 0.65 21.45
CA GLU A 170 -16.21 2.09 21.21
C GLU A 170 -16.46 2.32 19.71
N THR A 171 -17.67 2.77 19.41
CA THR A 171 -18.21 2.90 18.05
C THR A 171 -17.87 4.30 17.55
N GLY A 172 -16.60 4.52 17.21
CA GLY A 172 -16.11 5.82 16.76
C GLY A 172 -14.68 5.75 16.25
N PRO A 173 -14.23 6.79 15.52
CA PRO A 173 -12.84 6.87 15.10
C PRO A 173 -11.92 6.98 16.32
N ARG A 174 -10.78 6.27 16.29
CA ARG A 174 -9.83 6.16 17.40
C ARG A 174 -8.60 7.00 17.16
N ALA A 175 -8.24 7.83 18.14
CA ALA A 175 -7.02 8.63 18.06
C ALA A 175 -5.79 7.74 18.23
N SER A 176 -4.84 7.84 17.32
CA SER A 176 -3.50 7.30 17.50
C SER A 176 -2.77 8.07 18.61
N THR A 177 -2.07 7.33 19.48
CA THR A 177 -1.21 7.90 20.53
C THR A 177 0.19 8.25 20.04
N TYR A 178 0.51 7.95 18.78
CA TYR A 178 1.82 8.18 18.17
C TYR A 178 1.67 8.81 16.77
N PRO A 179 2.66 9.59 16.29
CA PRO A 179 2.63 10.19 14.95
C PRO A 179 2.69 9.13 13.84
N VAL A 180 2.32 9.53 12.63
CA VAL A 180 2.64 8.74 11.42
C VAL A 180 4.16 8.67 11.25
N ARG A 181 4.72 7.46 11.16
CA ARG A 181 6.16 7.24 10.97
C ARG A 181 6.47 6.71 9.57
N GLU A 182 5.60 5.86 9.07
CA GLU A 182 5.71 5.17 7.79
C GLU A 182 4.36 5.20 7.05
N ALA A 183 4.35 4.79 5.78
CA ALA A 183 3.12 4.83 4.99
C ALA A 183 2.06 3.87 5.57
N GLU A 184 2.48 2.72 6.08
CA GLU A 184 1.66 1.64 6.62
C GLU A 184 0.83 2.09 7.83
N ASP A 185 1.35 3.04 8.63
CA ASP A 185 0.59 3.67 9.72
C ASP A 185 -0.69 4.34 9.16
N LEU A 186 -0.61 5.03 8.01
CA LEU A 186 -1.78 5.67 7.39
C LEU A 186 -2.85 4.67 6.96
N GLY A 187 -2.49 3.40 6.71
CA GLY A 187 -3.44 2.33 6.42
C GLY A 187 -4.48 2.14 7.52
N ARG A 188 -4.12 2.38 8.79
CA ARG A 188 -5.03 2.26 9.94
C ARG A 188 -6.17 3.27 9.90
N VAL A 189 -6.02 4.39 9.17
CA VAL A 189 -7.10 5.36 9.01
C VAL A 189 -8.32 4.72 8.35
N CYS A 190 -8.10 3.79 7.43
CA CYS A 190 -9.16 3.03 6.77
C CYS A 190 -9.89 2.05 7.71
N ASP A 191 -9.25 1.71 8.83
CA ASP A 191 -9.75 0.81 9.88
C ASP A 191 -10.32 1.60 11.08
N GLY A 192 -10.60 2.89 10.88
CA GLY A 192 -11.23 3.75 11.88
C GLY A 192 -10.25 4.43 12.84
N TRP A 193 -8.96 4.48 12.54
CA TRP A 193 -8.02 5.31 13.30
C TRP A 193 -7.88 6.72 12.70
N TYR A 194 -7.26 7.62 13.45
CA TYR A 194 -6.80 8.91 12.95
C TYR A 194 -5.55 9.37 13.69
N TYR A 195 -4.81 10.31 13.12
CA TYR A 195 -3.51 10.77 13.60
C TYR A 195 -3.57 12.25 13.94
N PRO A 196 -3.86 12.63 15.20
CA PRO A 196 -4.03 14.04 15.59
C PRO A 196 -2.85 14.97 15.26
N GLN A 197 -1.65 14.40 15.12
CA GLN A 197 -0.41 15.12 14.79
C GLN A 197 -0.20 15.32 13.28
N SER A 198 -0.99 14.65 12.43
CA SER A 198 -0.97 14.88 10.98
C SER A 198 -1.54 16.26 10.63
N PRO A 199 -1.10 16.88 9.52
CA PRO A 199 -1.65 18.16 9.09
C PRO A 199 -3.15 18.06 8.79
N LYS A 200 -3.91 19.04 9.27
CA LYS A 200 -5.36 19.13 8.99
C LYS A 200 -5.61 19.40 7.51
N PHE A 201 -6.74 18.91 6.99
CA PHE A 201 -7.19 19.13 5.61
C PHE A 201 -7.69 20.57 5.43
N THR A 202 -6.73 21.48 5.30
CA THR A 202 -6.92 22.93 5.14
C THR A 202 -5.74 23.52 4.38
N GLY A 203 -5.87 24.75 3.91
CA GLY A 203 -4.79 25.49 3.26
C GLY A 203 -4.79 25.35 1.74
N LYS A 204 -3.66 25.68 1.11
CA LYS A 204 -3.56 25.73 -0.35
C LYS A 204 -3.34 24.33 -0.93
N ALA A 205 -4.16 23.97 -1.94
CA ALA A 205 -3.91 22.84 -2.81
C ALA A 205 -2.53 22.92 -3.53
N PRO A 206 -1.94 21.77 -3.92
CA PRO A 206 -2.50 20.43 -3.78
C PRO A 206 -2.30 19.83 -2.37
N HIS A 207 -3.34 19.16 -1.86
CA HIS A 207 -3.33 18.47 -0.57
C HIS A 207 -2.70 17.09 -0.70
N GLN A 208 -1.80 16.72 0.21
CA GLN A 208 -1.12 15.43 0.15
C GLN A 208 -2.07 14.29 0.52
N ILE A 209 -2.11 13.26 -0.33
CA ILE A 209 -2.95 12.08 -0.19
C ILE A 209 -2.10 10.80 -0.22
N SER A 210 -2.46 9.82 0.61
CA SER A 210 -1.98 8.44 0.48
C SER A 210 -3.18 7.51 0.28
N VAL A 211 -3.02 6.46 -0.53
CA VAL A 211 -4.12 5.55 -0.88
C VAL A 211 -3.79 4.15 -0.42
N GLY A 212 -4.64 3.56 0.42
CA GLY A 212 -4.54 2.19 0.89
C GLY A 212 -5.55 1.29 0.18
N VAL A 213 -5.10 0.16 -0.36
CA VAL A 213 -5.92 -0.76 -1.17
C VAL A 213 -5.98 -2.15 -0.51
N ILE A 214 -7.17 -2.74 -0.48
CA ILE A 214 -7.41 -4.16 -0.24
C ILE A 214 -7.98 -4.73 -1.54
N ASP A 215 -7.19 -5.52 -2.25
CA ASP A 215 -7.52 -6.10 -3.57
C ASP A 215 -7.52 -7.64 -3.58
N SER A 216 -7.48 -8.29 -2.41
CA SER A 216 -7.54 -9.74 -2.28
C SER A 216 -8.58 -10.18 -1.25
N THR A 217 -9.32 -11.25 -1.56
CA THR A 217 -10.19 -11.95 -0.60
C THR A 217 -9.45 -12.99 0.23
N ALA A 218 -8.35 -13.55 -0.29
CA ALA A 218 -7.60 -14.62 0.38
C ALA A 218 -6.75 -14.08 1.53
N LEU A 219 -6.08 -12.95 1.29
CA LEU A 219 -5.24 -12.27 2.27
C LEU A 219 -5.57 -10.77 2.23
N PRO A 220 -6.63 -10.33 2.94
CA PRO A 220 -7.05 -8.94 2.94
C PRO A 220 -6.08 -8.09 3.78
N SER A 221 -4.87 -7.87 3.27
CA SER A 221 -3.90 -6.94 3.81
C SER A 221 -3.99 -5.62 3.06
N ARG A 222 -4.08 -4.52 3.80
CA ARG A 222 -4.07 -3.19 3.19
C ARG A 222 -2.66 -2.83 2.79
N ARG A 223 -2.48 -2.53 1.50
CA ARG A 223 -1.22 -2.04 0.96
C ARG A 223 -1.35 -0.58 0.60
N MET A 224 -0.38 0.23 1.02
CA MET A 224 -0.32 1.63 0.60
C MET A 224 0.28 1.70 -0.80
N MET A 225 -0.39 2.42 -1.70
CA MET A 225 0.09 2.64 -3.05
C MET A 225 1.36 3.49 -3.02
N SER A 226 2.41 3.02 -3.68
CA SER A 226 3.67 3.74 -3.86
C SER A 226 3.72 4.56 -5.14
N SER A 227 2.76 4.36 -6.04
CA SER A 227 2.68 5.08 -7.31
C SER A 227 1.23 5.23 -7.80
N VAL A 228 0.95 6.33 -8.49
CA VAL A 228 -0.26 6.54 -9.27
C VAL A 228 0.14 7.02 -10.66
N SER A 229 -0.24 6.27 -11.69
CA SER A 229 -0.01 6.60 -13.09
C SER A 229 -1.14 7.47 -13.62
N VAL A 230 -0.93 8.79 -13.57
CA VAL A 230 -1.80 9.74 -14.27
C VAL A 230 -0.93 10.50 -15.28
N PRO A 231 -1.22 10.38 -16.59
CA PRO A 231 -0.46 11.10 -17.59
C PRO A 231 -0.57 12.62 -17.39
N ASP A 232 0.48 13.34 -17.77
CA ASP A 232 0.53 14.81 -17.84
C ASP A 232 0.34 15.57 -16.51
N LEU A 233 0.62 14.91 -15.37
CA LEU A 233 0.64 15.63 -14.09
C LEU A 233 1.88 16.52 -13.97
N LYS A 234 1.65 17.78 -13.59
CA LYS A 234 2.72 18.66 -13.11
C LYS A 234 3.37 18.03 -11.88
N GLU A 235 4.69 18.19 -11.76
CA GLU A 235 5.50 17.68 -10.64
C GLU A 235 4.89 17.99 -9.25
N SER A 236 4.35 19.20 -9.05
CA SER A 236 3.72 19.57 -7.79
C SER A 236 2.45 18.76 -7.46
N ILE A 237 1.71 18.34 -8.48
CA ILE A 237 0.53 17.47 -8.33
C ILE A 237 1.02 16.05 -8.04
N TRP A 238 1.99 15.56 -8.80
CA TRP A 238 2.56 14.22 -8.60
C TRP A 238 3.04 14.01 -7.15
N ARG A 239 3.79 14.97 -6.58
CA ARG A 239 4.25 14.91 -5.17
C ARG A 239 3.12 14.94 -4.15
N ALA A 240 1.95 15.45 -4.50
CA ALA A 240 0.79 15.42 -3.60
C ALA A 240 0.15 14.02 -3.56
N TRP A 241 0.23 13.27 -4.65
CA TRP A 241 -0.30 11.90 -4.75
C TRP A 241 0.66 10.83 -4.23
N ILE A 242 1.95 11.15 -4.17
CA ILE A 242 3.00 10.28 -3.64
C ILE A 242 3.86 11.11 -2.68
N PRO A 243 3.37 11.37 -1.46
CA PRO A 243 4.11 12.16 -0.50
C PRO A 243 5.38 11.40 -0.10
N SER A 244 6.55 12.04 -0.25
CA SER A 244 7.83 11.47 0.16
C SER A 244 7.97 11.33 1.69
N ASP A 245 7.11 12.03 2.43
CA ASP A 245 7.06 12.05 3.89
C ASP A 245 5.62 11.74 4.33
N PRO A 246 5.34 10.52 4.82
CA PRO A 246 3.98 10.11 5.16
C PRO A 246 3.37 10.96 6.29
N ALA A 247 4.20 11.58 7.14
CA ALA A 247 3.72 12.46 8.22
C ALA A 247 3.09 13.76 7.71
N LYS A 248 3.34 14.13 6.44
CA LYS A 248 2.73 15.31 5.80
C LYS A 248 1.39 15.04 5.12
N THR A 249 0.94 13.78 5.12
CA THR A 249 -0.32 13.38 4.52
C THR A 249 -1.50 14.02 5.23
N GLN A 250 -2.36 14.70 4.46
CA GLN A 250 -3.60 15.32 4.95
C GLN A 250 -4.81 14.42 4.73
N LEU A 251 -4.78 13.62 3.66
CA LEU A 251 -5.89 12.82 3.17
C LEU A 251 -5.48 11.34 3.06
N VAL A 252 -6.38 10.43 3.44
CA VAL A 252 -6.19 8.99 3.22
C VAL A 252 -7.35 8.45 2.39
N GLY A 253 -7.05 7.96 1.19
CA GLY A 253 -7.99 7.23 0.34
C GLY A 253 -7.99 5.75 0.68
N CYS A 254 -9.16 5.14 0.79
CA CYS A 254 -9.32 3.72 1.12
C CYS A 254 -10.10 3.04 0.00
N VAL A 255 -9.51 2.01 -0.59
CA VAL A 255 -10.12 1.21 -1.67
C VAL A 255 -10.27 -0.22 -1.17
N ASP A 256 -11.50 -0.61 -0.87
CA ASP A 256 -11.79 -1.90 -0.22
C ASP A 256 -12.55 -2.79 -1.19
N LEU A 257 -12.04 -3.99 -1.46
CA LEU A 257 -12.77 -5.00 -2.21
C LEU A 257 -14.05 -5.39 -1.45
N VAL A 258 -15.20 -5.22 -2.10
CA VAL A 258 -16.52 -5.54 -1.54
C VAL A 258 -17.02 -6.89 -2.06
N SER A 259 -16.88 -7.12 -3.35
CA SER A 259 -17.36 -8.35 -3.98
C SER A 259 -16.66 -8.61 -5.31
N THR A 260 -16.69 -9.86 -5.75
CA THR A 260 -16.22 -10.30 -7.06
C THR A 260 -17.39 -10.79 -7.90
N GLY A 261 -17.42 -10.43 -9.18
CA GLY A 261 -18.42 -10.84 -10.16
C GLY A 261 -17.90 -11.91 -11.13
N GLY A 262 -18.54 -11.97 -12.30
CA GLY A 262 -18.16 -12.89 -13.37
C GLY A 262 -16.83 -12.56 -14.03
N THR A 263 -16.35 -13.49 -14.85
CA THR A 263 -15.16 -13.32 -15.69
C THR A 263 -15.39 -12.22 -16.72
N VAL A 264 -14.49 -11.23 -16.77
CA VAL A 264 -14.49 -10.16 -17.78
C VAL A 264 -13.57 -10.49 -18.94
N LYS A 265 -12.44 -11.15 -18.65
CA LYS A 265 -11.41 -11.49 -19.64
C LYS A 265 -10.59 -12.69 -19.18
N SER A 266 -9.84 -13.28 -20.10
CA SER A 266 -8.78 -14.25 -19.79
C SER A 266 -7.45 -13.66 -20.21
N CYS A 267 -6.48 -13.68 -19.30
CA CYS A 267 -5.12 -13.24 -19.54
C CYS A 267 -4.24 -14.45 -19.83
N LYS A 268 -3.37 -14.30 -20.83
CA LYS A 268 -2.42 -15.33 -21.24
C LYS A 268 -1.05 -15.00 -20.67
N PHE A 269 -0.41 -16.00 -20.07
CA PHE A 269 0.96 -15.93 -19.58
C PHE A 269 1.73 -17.06 -20.25
N ASP A 270 2.85 -16.75 -20.90
CA ASP A 270 3.56 -17.71 -21.74
C ASP A 270 4.65 -18.50 -20.97
N ASP A 271 5.08 -18.02 -19.80
CA ASP A 271 6.14 -18.62 -18.98
C ASP A 271 5.66 -18.92 -17.54
N PRO A 272 6.00 -20.07 -16.94
CA PRO A 272 6.82 -21.17 -17.49
C PRO A 272 6.06 -22.10 -18.44
N GLU A 273 4.72 -22.10 -18.41
CA GLU A 273 3.86 -22.80 -19.38
C GLU A 273 2.68 -21.90 -19.75
N PRO A 274 2.13 -22.00 -20.99
CA PRO A 274 1.00 -21.20 -21.42
C PRO A 274 -0.25 -21.42 -20.55
N GLU A 275 -0.47 -20.54 -19.59
CA GLU A 275 -1.63 -20.59 -18.71
C GLU A 275 -2.60 -19.44 -19.04
N LYS A 276 -3.89 -19.79 -19.02
CA LYS A 276 -4.98 -18.83 -19.15
C LYS A 276 -5.59 -18.59 -17.79
N ILE A 277 -5.27 -17.44 -17.21
CA ILE A 277 -5.84 -17.04 -15.94
C ILE A 277 -7.09 -16.19 -16.21
N ALA A 278 -8.21 -16.56 -15.58
CA ALA A 278 -9.43 -15.77 -15.64
C ALA A 278 -9.29 -14.48 -14.82
N MET A 279 -9.70 -13.36 -15.40
CA MET A 279 -9.87 -12.09 -14.69
C MET A 279 -11.36 -11.89 -14.42
N LYS A 280 -11.72 -11.72 -13.15
CA LYS A 280 -13.08 -11.44 -12.69
C LYS A 280 -13.28 -9.96 -12.44
N LYS A 281 -14.50 -9.49 -12.68
CA LYS A 281 -14.90 -8.13 -12.31
C LYS A 281 -14.84 -7.97 -10.80
N ALA A 282 -14.15 -6.97 -10.27
CA ALA A 282 -14.26 -6.62 -8.86
C ALA A 282 -15.13 -5.38 -8.64
N VAL A 283 -15.78 -5.33 -7.48
CA VAL A 283 -16.52 -4.18 -6.99
C VAL A 283 -15.88 -3.74 -5.68
N TYR A 284 -15.55 -2.46 -5.61
CA TYR A 284 -14.86 -1.83 -4.51
C TYR A 284 -15.76 -0.80 -3.82
N ARG A 285 -15.43 -0.50 -2.57
CA ARG A 285 -15.87 0.69 -1.84
C ARG A 285 -14.71 1.66 -1.76
N VAL A 286 -14.93 2.90 -2.21
CA VAL A 286 -13.92 3.96 -2.23
C VAL A 286 -14.30 5.02 -1.21
N ARG A 287 -13.44 5.23 -0.21
CA ARG A 287 -13.64 6.20 0.87
C ARG A 287 -12.48 7.18 0.93
N LEU A 288 -12.72 8.39 1.45
CA LEU A 288 -11.68 9.38 1.70
C LEU A 288 -11.84 9.90 3.12
N PHE A 289 -10.74 9.96 3.86
CA PHE A 289 -10.70 10.45 5.23
C PHE A 289 -9.68 11.58 5.39
N GLU A 290 -9.94 12.50 6.31
CA GLU A 290 -8.94 13.43 6.81
C GLU A 290 -8.07 12.72 7.85
N ALA A 291 -6.75 12.64 7.61
CA ALA A 291 -5.82 11.92 8.47
C ALA A 291 -5.82 12.43 9.92
N ALA A 292 -5.94 13.75 10.09
CA ALA A 292 -5.86 14.41 11.39
C ALA A 292 -7.07 14.19 12.31
N THR A 293 -8.25 13.89 11.74
CA THR A 293 -9.52 13.89 12.48
C THR A 293 -10.32 12.61 12.31
N GLY A 294 -9.98 11.77 11.32
CA GLY A 294 -10.77 10.59 10.95
C GLY A 294 -12.09 10.95 10.28
N ARG A 295 -12.32 12.23 9.95
CA ARG A 295 -13.56 12.67 9.30
C ARG A 295 -13.63 12.09 7.89
N GLN A 296 -14.72 11.38 7.60
CA GLN A 296 -15.02 10.88 6.26
C GLN A 296 -15.48 12.04 5.35
N LEU A 297 -14.81 12.19 4.21
CA LEU A 297 -15.04 13.24 3.21
C LEU A 297 -15.72 12.70 1.94
N LEU A 298 -15.52 11.42 1.63
CA LEU A 298 -16.10 10.72 0.49
C LEU A 298 -16.44 9.28 0.87
N ASP A 299 -17.53 8.75 0.32
CA ASP A 299 -17.89 7.34 0.40
C ASP A 299 -18.69 6.91 -0.84
N LYS A 300 -18.06 6.08 -1.68
CA LYS A 300 -18.67 5.46 -2.85
C LYS A 300 -18.76 3.97 -2.59
N ALA A 301 -19.95 3.49 -2.23
CA ALA A 301 -20.17 2.12 -1.80
C ALA A 301 -19.96 1.04 -2.90
N LYS A 302 -20.11 1.41 -4.17
CA LYS A 302 -20.01 0.49 -5.31
C LYS A 302 -19.27 1.15 -6.46
N VAL A 303 -18.01 0.77 -6.65
CA VAL A 303 -17.14 1.19 -7.74
C VAL A 303 -16.67 -0.05 -8.47
N ASN A 304 -16.93 -0.15 -9.78
CA ASN A 304 -16.41 -1.26 -10.57
C ASN A 304 -14.91 -1.05 -10.81
N GLY A 305 -14.12 -2.11 -10.68
CA GLY A 305 -12.76 -2.13 -11.19
C GLY A 305 -12.80 -2.13 -12.72
N GLU A 306 -12.38 -1.03 -13.34
CA GLU A 306 -12.38 -0.82 -14.79
C GLU A 306 -11.01 -1.11 -15.43
N ASP A 307 -9.97 -1.29 -14.61
CA ASP A 307 -8.65 -1.71 -15.09
C ASP A 307 -8.65 -3.22 -15.30
N GLU A 308 -8.67 -3.61 -16.57
CA GLU A 308 -8.66 -4.98 -17.07
C GLU A 308 -7.33 -5.33 -17.76
N ASP A 309 -6.28 -4.56 -17.50
CA ASP A 309 -4.96 -4.81 -18.08
C ASP A 309 -4.34 -6.06 -17.47
N CYS A 310 -3.86 -6.94 -18.35
CA CYS A 310 -3.16 -8.15 -17.93
C CYS A 310 -1.73 -7.77 -17.50
N PRO A 311 -1.38 -7.89 -16.22
CA PRO A 311 0.00 -7.65 -15.78
C PRO A 311 0.95 -8.65 -16.47
N SER A 312 2.21 -8.26 -16.64
CA SER A 312 3.23 -9.16 -17.23
C SER A 312 3.65 -10.30 -16.30
N LEU A 313 3.43 -10.14 -14.99
CA LEU A 313 3.79 -11.13 -13.97
C LEU A 313 2.72 -11.13 -12.87
N VAL A 314 2.31 -12.32 -12.45
CA VAL A 314 1.43 -12.53 -11.30
C VAL A 314 1.93 -13.66 -10.44
N TYR A 315 1.69 -13.55 -9.14
CA TYR A 315 1.83 -14.63 -8.18
C TYR A 315 0.42 -14.99 -7.73
N LEU A 316 -0.09 -16.13 -8.17
CA LEU A 316 -1.40 -16.64 -7.79
C LEU A 316 -1.24 -18.00 -7.14
N MET A 317 -2.10 -18.29 -6.17
CA MET A 317 -2.25 -19.67 -5.68
C MET A 317 -3.13 -20.47 -6.65
N ASP A 318 -2.98 -21.80 -6.65
CA ASP A 318 -3.77 -22.69 -7.50
C ASP A 318 -5.27 -22.43 -7.34
N GLY A 319 -5.96 -22.16 -8.46
CA GLY A 319 -7.39 -21.89 -8.48
C GLY A 319 -7.80 -20.43 -8.21
N GLU A 320 -6.85 -19.52 -7.97
CA GLU A 320 -7.14 -18.10 -7.88
C GLU A 320 -7.38 -17.46 -9.25
N SER A 321 -8.26 -16.47 -9.28
CA SER A 321 -8.53 -15.63 -10.45
C SER A 321 -8.01 -14.23 -10.20
N MET A 322 -7.52 -13.56 -11.24
CA MET A 322 -7.22 -12.13 -11.15
C MET A 322 -8.50 -11.32 -10.98
N LEU A 323 -8.36 -10.14 -10.37
CA LEU A 323 -9.44 -9.20 -10.19
C LEU A 323 -9.16 -7.94 -11.02
N SER A 324 -10.18 -7.40 -11.68
CA SER A 324 -10.10 -6.06 -12.28
C SER A 324 -9.88 -5.02 -11.19
N LYS A 325 -9.07 -3.99 -11.43
CA LYS A 325 -8.70 -3.01 -10.39
C LYS A 325 -9.41 -1.68 -10.59
N VAL A 326 -9.48 -0.87 -9.53
CA VAL A 326 -9.85 0.55 -9.68
C VAL A 326 -8.65 1.24 -10.33
N GLY A 327 -8.78 1.64 -11.59
CA GLY A 327 -7.67 2.22 -12.35
C GLY A 327 -7.23 3.58 -11.80
N ASP A 328 -5.97 3.93 -12.01
CA ASP A 328 -5.37 5.18 -11.49
C ASP A 328 -6.11 6.44 -11.95
N ARG A 329 -6.57 6.48 -13.21
CA ARG A 329 -7.41 7.56 -13.72
C ARG A 329 -8.75 7.66 -12.98
N GLN A 330 -9.36 6.52 -12.67
CA GLN A 330 -10.63 6.47 -11.95
C GLN A 330 -10.46 6.98 -10.50
N LEU A 331 -9.39 6.54 -9.82
CA LEU A 331 -8.99 7.05 -8.50
C LEU A 331 -8.70 8.55 -8.53
N TYR A 332 -7.98 9.01 -9.56
CA TYR A 332 -7.69 10.42 -9.77
C TYR A 332 -8.97 11.26 -9.81
N GLU A 333 -9.95 10.87 -10.63
CA GLU A 333 -11.21 11.61 -10.74
C GLU A 333 -12.02 11.63 -9.43
N PHE A 334 -11.94 10.56 -8.62
CA PHE A 334 -12.63 10.54 -7.32
C PHE A 334 -12.01 11.49 -6.29
N TYR A 335 -10.69 11.56 -6.20
CA TYR A 335 -10.03 12.36 -5.16
C TYR A 335 -9.58 13.75 -5.63
N ARG A 336 -9.48 14.00 -6.93
CA ARG A 336 -9.11 15.31 -7.49
C ARG A 336 -9.89 16.49 -6.88
N PRO A 337 -11.22 16.42 -6.65
CA PRO A 337 -11.97 17.51 -6.03
C PRO A 337 -11.54 17.85 -4.59
N TYR A 338 -10.83 16.96 -3.92
CA TYR A 338 -10.33 17.16 -2.55
C TYR A 338 -8.85 17.50 -2.56
N VAL A 339 -8.06 16.83 -3.41
CA VAL A 339 -6.63 17.09 -3.56
C VAL A 339 -6.37 18.48 -4.16
N MET A 340 -7.18 18.90 -5.13
CA MET A 340 -6.91 20.11 -5.94
C MET A 340 -7.72 21.34 -5.53
N LYS A 341 -8.62 21.22 -4.54
CA LYS A 341 -9.51 22.32 -4.13
C LYS A 341 -8.82 23.21 -3.11
N LYS A 342 -8.97 24.53 -3.28
CA LYS A 342 -8.44 25.56 -2.37
C LYS A 342 -9.29 25.74 -1.12
#